data_AF-A0A7X3GHV6-F1
#
_entry.id   AF-A0A7X3GHV6-F1
#
_cell.length_a   1.000
_cell.length_b   1.000
_cell.length_c   1.000
_cell.angle_alpha   90.00
_cell.angle_beta   90.00
_cell.angle_gamma   90.00
#
_symmetry.space_group_name_H-M   'P 1'
#
loop_
_entity.id
_entity.type
_entity.pdbx_description
1 polymer ?
#
loop_
_entity_poly.entity_id
_entity_poly.type
_entity_poly.pdbx_seq_one_letter_code
_entity_poly.pdbx_strand_id
1 'polypeptide(L)'
;MSKDTNQRPMNAIVRVAQQALPAAWRQAYEGQEAEWEDMFNQWGDRAYGVWIQRFMPPIVAQLAQQGWVIKGGFNRNDSIENWGPPEERERCAWYVVTSESGELLGTLILQIYHSHRAFRLPRAPRFVSVDATERDGILTALSNAATRDRWDMPEERLAGPALAGQAKEVVRWEYATDVAISDCLQPGGDGQVSSWTLDAALAHWGRYGWELVSVLPSGTQTVAFFKRPVAV
;
A
#
# COMPACT_ATOMS: atom_id res chain seq x y z
N MET A 1 -12.87 -2.74 -30.09
CA MET A 1 -11.49 -2.21 -30.18
C MET A 1 -10.72 -2.69 -28.96
N SER A 2 -9.52 -3.24 -29.20
CA SER A 2 -8.76 -4.13 -28.33
C SER A 2 -8.40 -3.54 -26.95
N LYS A 3 -8.98 -4.07 -25.86
CA LYS A 3 -8.47 -3.88 -24.48
C LYS A 3 -7.43 -4.94 -24.10
N ASP A 4 -7.27 -6.00 -24.90
CA ASP A 4 -6.51 -7.21 -24.53
C ASP A 4 -4.99 -7.12 -24.81
N THR A 5 -4.53 -6.17 -25.63
CA THR A 5 -3.14 -6.13 -26.09
C THR A 5 -2.17 -5.56 -25.04
N ASN A 6 -2.61 -4.66 -24.15
CA ASN A 6 -1.76 -4.06 -23.09
C ASN A 6 -1.76 -4.84 -21.77
N GLN A 7 -2.72 -5.75 -21.55
CA GLN A 7 -2.76 -6.54 -20.30
C GLN A 7 -1.61 -7.55 -20.23
N ARG A 8 -1.15 -8.05 -21.39
CA ARG A 8 -0.08 -9.05 -21.51
C ARG A 8 1.30 -8.54 -21.08
N PRO A 9 1.78 -7.35 -21.51
CA PRO A 9 3.08 -6.83 -21.07
C PRO A 9 3.10 -6.50 -19.57
N MET A 10 2.05 -5.86 -19.04
CA MET A 10 2.03 -5.48 -17.61
C MET A 10 2.02 -6.69 -16.67
N ASN A 11 1.31 -7.76 -17.02
CA ASN A 11 1.36 -9.01 -16.23
C ASN A 11 2.77 -9.61 -16.20
N ALA A 12 3.52 -9.55 -17.31
CA ALA A 12 4.90 -10.02 -17.36
C ALA A 12 5.84 -9.13 -16.53
N ILE A 13 5.66 -7.80 -16.62
CA ILE A 13 6.41 -6.81 -15.82
C ILE A 13 6.20 -7.04 -14.32
N VAL A 14 4.95 -7.17 -13.87
CA VAL A 14 4.62 -7.45 -12.45
C VAL A 14 5.28 -8.75 -12.01
N ARG A 15 5.22 -9.81 -12.82
CA ARG A 15 5.83 -11.10 -12.49
C ARG A 15 7.34 -10.97 -12.28
N VAL A 16 8.05 -10.29 -13.19
CA VAL A 16 9.50 -10.09 -13.07
C VAL A 16 9.84 -9.24 -11.83
N ALA A 17 9.13 -8.14 -11.62
CA ALA A 17 9.35 -7.29 -10.45
C ALA A 17 9.08 -8.04 -9.13
N GLN A 18 7.99 -8.82 -9.07
CA GLN A 18 7.60 -9.60 -7.91
C GLN A 18 8.54 -10.78 -7.63
N GLN A 19 9.25 -11.31 -8.63
CA GLN A 19 10.29 -12.33 -8.44
C GLN A 19 11.52 -11.75 -7.73
N ALA A 20 11.91 -10.51 -8.04
CA ALA A 20 13.04 -9.83 -7.42
C ALA A 20 12.74 -9.33 -6.00
N LEU A 21 11.50 -8.89 -5.77
CA LEU A 21 11.10 -8.13 -4.60
C LEU A 21 11.40 -8.83 -3.26
N PRO A 22 11.04 -10.12 -3.02
CA PRO A 22 11.21 -10.76 -1.72
C PRO A 22 12.65 -10.82 -1.22
N ALA A 23 13.62 -11.02 -2.13
CA ALA A 23 15.03 -11.01 -1.76
C ALA A 23 15.53 -9.59 -1.51
N ALA A 24 15.15 -8.65 -2.38
CA ALA A 24 15.60 -7.27 -2.30
C ALA A 24 15.16 -6.56 -1.02
N TRP A 25 13.86 -6.63 -0.66
CA TRP A 25 13.35 -5.90 0.49
C TRP A 25 13.83 -6.52 1.81
N ARG A 26 13.94 -7.85 1.90
CA ARG A 26 14.46 -8.55 3.08
C ARG A 26 15.92 -8.21 3.32
N GLN A 27 16.76 -8.25 2.29
CA GLN A 27 18.16 -7.84 2.41
C GLN A 27 18.32 -6.39 2.88
N ALA A 28 17.40 -5.50 2.49
CA ALA A 28 17.39 -4.11 2.95
C ALA A 28 16.83 -3.95 4.37
N TYR A 29 16.08 -4.92 4.90
CA TYR A 29 15.35 -4.81 6.17
C TYR A 29 16.00 -5.62 7.30
N GLU A 30 16.23 -6.91 7.07
CA GLU A 30 16.66 -7.90 8.06
C GLU A 30 18.09 -7.62 8.56
N GLY A 31 18.28 -7.73 9.88
CA GLY A 31 19.57 -7.52 10.53
C GLY A 31 19.99 -6.05 10.67
N GLN A 32 19.10 -5.11 10.33
CA GLN A 32 19.32 -3.66 10.40
C GLN A 32 18.19 -2.94 11.16
N GLU A 33 17.44 -3.67 11.98
CA GLU A 33 16.25 -3.18 12.68
C GLU A 33 16.57 -1.98 13.58
N ALA A 34 17.70 -2.02 14.29
CA ALA A 34 18.13 -0.92 15.16
C ALA A 34 18.49 0.35 14.37
N GLU A 35 19.14 0.22 13.20
CA GLU A 35 19.45 1.37 12.34
C GLU A 35 18.16 2.02 11.83
N TRP A 36 17.19 1.20 11.41
CA TRP A 36 15.92 1.71 10.92
C TRP A 36 15.07 2.35 12.01
N GLU A 37 15.05 1.77 13.21
CA GLU A 37 14.36 2.35 14.36
C GLU A 37 14.98 3.70 14.75
N ASP A 38 16.31 3.78 14.78
CA ASP A 38 17.00 5.05 15.08
C ASP A 38 16.74 6.11 14.00
N MET A 39 16.76 5.72 12.72
CA MET A 39 16.43 6.61 11.61
C MET A 39 14.98 7.09 11.66
N PHE A 40 14.03 6.21 12.01
CA PHE A 40 12.63 6.58 12.18
C PHE A 40 12.41 7.50 13.38
N ASN A 41 13.09 7.26 14.50
CA ASN A 41 13.02 8.16 15.66
C ASN A 41 13.54 9.56 15.33
N GLN A 42 14.53 9.67 14.44
CA GLN A 42 15.10 10.95 14.02
C GLN A 42 14.29 11.64 12.90
N TRP A 43 13.74 10.89 11.94
CA TRP A 43 13.21 11.43 10.68
C TRP A 43 11.77 11.01 10.34
N GLY A 44 11.14 10.21 11.19
CA GLY A 44 9.79 9.67 10.99
C GLY A 44 9.66 8.85 9.70
N ASP A 45 8.54 9.01 9.01
CA ASP A 45 8.18 8.24 7.81
C ASP A 45 9.18 8.36 6.65
N ARG A 46 10.08 9.34 6.67
CA ARG A 46 11.15 9.47 5.67
C ARG A 46 12.06 8.24 5.65
N ALA A 47 12.22 7.55 6.78
CA ALA A 47 12.98 6.31 6.87
C ALA A 47 12.47 5.25 5.88
N TYR A 48 11.15 5.13 5.70
CA TYR A 48 10.57 4.18 4.72
C TYR A 48 10.95 4.54 3.29
N GLY A 49 11.01 5.83 2.96
CA GLY A 49 11.49 6.30 1.66
C GLY A 49 12.93 5.89 1.38
N VAL A 50 13.81 5.98 2.39
CA VAL A 50 15.21 5.53 2.29
C VAL A 50 15.29 4.01 2.13
N TRP A 51 14.50 3.26 2.89
CA TRP A 51 14.42 1.81 2.75
C TRP A 51 13.96 1.39 1.34
N ILE A 52 12.95 2.04 0.77
CA ILE A 52 12.52 1.81 -0.63
C ILE A 52 13.65 2.11 -1.61
N GLN A 53 14.35 3.23 -1.44
CA GLN A 53 15.51 3.57 -2.29
C GLN A 53 16.61 2.51 -2.23
N ARG A 54 16.72 1.78 -1.11
CA ARG A 54 17.73 0.73 -0.94
C ARG A 54 17.38 -0.57 -1.66
N PHE A 55 16.11 -0.99 -1.69
CA PHE A 55 15.73 -2.25 -2.32
C PHE A 55 15.24 -2.14 -3.78
N MET A 56 14.87 -0.95 -4.25
CA MET A 56 14.44 -0.77 -5.64
C MET A 56 15.52 -1.00 -6.72
N PRO A 57 16.82 -0.69 -6.52
CA PRO A 57 17.84 -0.88 -7.56
C PRO A 57 17.91 -2.27 -8.20
N PRO A 58 17.93 -3.40 -7.45
CA PRO A 58 17.93 -4.74 -8.07
C PRO A 58 16.65 -5.02 -8.88
N ILE A 59 15.51 -4.46 -8.49
CA ILE A 59 14.24 -4.62 -9.23
C ILE A 59 14.31 -3.87 -10.56
N VAL A 60 14.79 -2.61 -10.52
CA VAL A 60 14.98 -1.78 -11.72
C VAL A 60 15.94 -2.47 -12.70
N ALA A 61 17.02 -3.05 -12.20
CA ALA A 61 18.00 -3.77 -13.02
C ALA A 61 17.38 -4.99 -13.72
N GLN A 62 16.53 -5.78 -13.03
CA GLN A 62 15.86 -6.92 -13.65
C GLN A 62 14.84 -6.51 -14.71
N LEU A 63 14.10 -5.42 -14.50
CA LEU A 63 13.18 -4.89 -15.51
C LEU A 63 13.93 -4.38 -16.74
N ALA A 64 15.05 -3.68 -16.54
CA ALA A 64 15.88 -3.18 -17.62
C ALA A 64 16.46 -4.30 -18.49
N GLN A 65 16.83 -5.45 -17.91
CA GLN A 65 17.29 -6.63 -18.65
C GLN A 65 16.23 -7.21 -19.61
N GLN A 66 14.96 -6.87 -19.41
CA GLN A 66 13.84 -7.29 -20.26
C GLN A 66 13.39 -6.16 -21.21
N GLY A 67 14.11 -5.04 -21.27
CA GLY A 67 13.76 -3.88 -22.11
C GLY A 67 12.65 -2.99 -21.53
N TRP A 68 12.39 -3.07 -20.22
CA TRP A 68 11.44 -2.21 -19.53
C TRP A 68 12.14 -1.21 -18.64
N VAL A 69 11.78 0.06 -18.80
CA VAL A 69 12.39 1.18 -18.10
C VAL A 69 11.39 1.77 -17.12
N ILE A 70 11.82 1.98 -15.89
CA ILE A 70 11.11 2.75 -14.87
C ILE A 70 12.04 3.81 -14.28
N LYS A 71 11.47 4.89 -13.77
CA LYS A 71 12.23 5.86 -12.98
C LYS A 71 12.71 5.21 -11.68
N GLY A 72 14.02 5.20 -11.45
CA GLY A 72 14.60 4.64 -10.22
C GLY A 72 14.27 5.46 -8.96
N GLY A 73 14.37 4.80 -7.80
CA GLY A 73 14.25 5.43 -6.48
C GLY A 73 12.82 5.54 -5.93
N PHE A 74 12.63 6.37 -4.91
CA PHE A 74 11.31 6.69 -4.35
C PHE A 74 11.06 8.19 -4.47
N ASN A 75 9.91 8.55 -5.02
CA ASN A 75 9.45 9.93 -5.09
C ASN A 75 8.11 10.06 -4.37
N ARG A 76 8.06 10.87 -3.30
CA ARG A 76 6.83 11.08 -2.53
C ARG A 76 5.70 11.64 -3.38
N ASN A 77 6.02 12.48 -4.37
CA ASN A 77 5.01 13.04 -5.27
C ASN A 77 4.38 11.96 -6.15
N ASP A 78 5.10 10.86 -6.40
CA ASP A 78 4.63 9.70 -7.16
C ASP A 78 4.09 8.61 -6.22
N SER A 79 3.42 9.02 -5.14
CA SER A 79 2.79 8.10 -4.18
C SER A 79 1.58 8.72 -3.48
N ILE A 80 0.72 7.87 -2.94
CA ILE A 80 -0.44 8.24 -2.11
C ILE A 80 -0.56 7.30 -0.90
N GLU A 81 -1.02 7.82 0.22
CA GLU A 81 -1.14 7.10 1.48
C GLU A 81 -2.40 7.52 2.21
N ASN A 82 -3.47 6.73 2.09
CA ASN A 82 -4.78 7.11 2.61
C ASN A 82 -5.47 6.02 3.44
N TRP A 83 -5.03 4.77 3.39
CA TRP A 83 -5.85 3.64 3.84
C TRP A 83 -5.28 2.94 5.08
N GLY A 84 -6.15 2.58 6.02
CA GLY A 84 -5.81 1.74 7.18
C GLY A 84 -5.43 2.51 8.46
N PRO A 85 -5.20 1.83 9.58
CA PRO A 85 -4.89 2.47 10.86
C PRO A 85 -3.43 2.97 10.94
N PRO A 86 -3.07 3.79 11.95
CA PRO A 86 -1.69 4.27 12.13
C PRO A 86 -0.63 3.18 12.27
N GLU A 87 -0.99 1.98 12.73
CA GLU A 87 -0.08 0.83 12.85
C GLU A 87 0.18 0.13 11.51
N GLU A 88 -0.70 0.33 10.55
CA GLU A 88 -0.72 -0.38 9.28
C GLU A 88 -1.32 0.51 8.20
N ARG A 89 -0.62 1.61 7.95
CA ARG A 89 -0.95 2.56 6.90
C ARG A 89 -0.44 2.02 5.57
N GLU A 90 -1.34 2.01 4.60
CA GLU A 90 -1.01 1.62 3.24
C GLU A 90 -0.57 2.82 2.42
N ARG A 91 0.57 2.66 1.73
CA ARG A 91 1.07 3.57 0.73
C ARG A 91 1.22 2.85 -0.61
N CYS A 92 0.73 3.48 -1.66
CA CYS A 92 0.94 3.07 -3.04
C CYS A 92 1.89 4.07 -3.71
N ALA A 93 3.10 3.62 -4.06
CA ALA A 93 4.05 4.37 -4.88
C ALA A 93 4.02 3.84 -6.31
N TRP A 94 4.10 4.70 -7.31
CA TRP A 94 3.92 4.29 -8.70
C TRP A 94 5.12 4.62 -9.59
N TYR A 95 5.30 3.75 -10.58
CA TYR A 95 6.40 3.77 -11.53
C TYR A 95 5.83 3.57 -12.92
N VAL A 96 5.75 4.65 -13.70
CA VAL A 96 5.35 4.56 -15.11
C VAL A 96 6.40 3.76 -15.85
N VAL A 97 5.95 2.72 -16.56
CA VAL A 97 6.81 1.79 -17.29
C VAL A 97 6.83 2.19 -18.75
N THR A 98 8.03 2.30 -19.31
CA THR A 98 8.22 2.51 -20.75
C THR A 98 9.00 1.37 -21.37
N SER A 99 8.80 1.13 -22.66
CA SER A 99 9.74 0.34 -23.46
C SER A 99 11.06 1.11 -23.64
N GLU A 100 12.08 0.43 -24.18
CA GLU A 100 13.33 1.07 -24.64
C GLU A 100 13.10 2.13 -25.72
N SER A 101 12.03 1.99 -26.53
CA SER A 101 11.65 2.98 -27.53
C SER A 101 10.89 4.18 -26.95
N GLY A 102 10.61 4.19 -25.65
CA GLY A 102 9.87 5.26 -24.96
C GLY A 102 8.35 5.12 -25.03
N GLU A 103 7.83 3.99 -25.52
CA GLU A 103 6.39 3.71 -25.51
C GLU A 103 5.89 3.51 -24.07
N LEU A 104 4.80 4.18 -23.69
CA LEU A 104 4.18 4.03 -22.38
C LEU A 104 3.39 2.70 -22.33
N LEU A 105 3.77 1.79 -21.44
CA LEU A 105 3.18 0.44 -21.35
C LEU A 105 2.10 0.33 -20.27
N GLY A 106 2.20 1.15 -19.23
CA GLY A 106 1.33 1.13 -18.06
C GLY A 106 2.10 1.61 -16.83
N THR A 107 1.57 1.33 -15.65
CA THR A 107 2.18 1.73 -14.39
C THR A 107 2.29 0.57 -13.43
N LEU A 108 3.48 0.39 -12.88
CA LEU A 108 3.77 -0.54 -11.80
C LEU A 108 3.56 0.18 -10.45
N ILE A 109 2.76 -0.42 -9.57
CA ILE A 109 2.43 0.13 -8.25
C ILE A 109 3.13 -0.72 -7.20
N LEU A 110 4.05 -0.12 -6.46
CA LEU A 110 4.60 -0.66 -5.23
C LEU A 110 3.62 -0.35 -4.08
N GLN A 111 2.95 -1.38 -3.59
CA GLN A 111 2.09 -1.31 -2.42
C GLN A 111 2.90 -1.71 -1.19
N ILE A 112 2.96 -0.81 -0.21
CA ILE A 112 3.64 -1.04 1.07
C ILE A 112 2.67 -0.77 2.22
N TYR A 113 2.82 -1.57 3.27
CA TYR A 113 2.14 -1.36 4.55
C TYR A 113 3.20 -1.02 5.58
N HIS A 114 2.98 0.03 6.35
CA HIS A 114 3.96 0.51 7.32
C HIS A 114 3.28 1.14 8.53
N SER A 115 4.02 1.25 9.63
CA SER A 115 3.55 1.86 10.86
C SER A 115 4.04 3.30 10.97
N HIS A 116 3.13 4.22 11.32
CA HIS A 116 3.45 5.60 11.72
C HIS A 116 3.93 5.70 13.17
N ARG A 117 4.01 4.59 13.89
CA ARG A 117 4.40 4.55 15.32
C ARG A 117 5.83 4.11 15.57
N ALA A 118 6.38 3.34 14.64
CA ALA A 118 7.72 2.74 14.74
C ALA A 118 8.11 2.27 13.34
N PHE A 119 9.40 2.10 13.06
CA PHE A 119 9.84 1.48 11.82
C PHE A 119 9.46 -0.01 11.79
N ARG A 120 8.31 -0.32 11.24
CA ARG A 120 7.76 -1.66 11.18
C ARG A 120 6.97 -1.86 9.90
N LEU A 121 7.15 -3.03 9.31
CA LEU A 121 6.42 -3.51 8.15
C LEU A 121 5.39 -4.55 8.63
N PRO A 122 4.08 -4.27 8.61
CA PRO A 122 3.06 -5.25 8.99
C PRO A 122 2.86 -6.35 7.93
N ARG A 123 3.19 -6.04 6.67
CA ARG A 123 3.07 -6.94 5.52
C ARG A 123 4.29 -6.80 4.62
N ALA A 124 4.62 -7.87 3.90
CA ALA A 124 5.60 -7.78 2.84
C ALA A 124 5.11 -6.81 1.74
N PRO A 125 5.99 -5.98 1.16
CA PRO A 125 5.64 -5.16 0.02
C PRO A 125 5.26 -6.05 -1.18
N ARG A 126 4.43 -5.52 -2.08
CA ARG A 126 4.05 -6.21 -3.31
C ARG A 126 3.88 -5.25 -4.48
N PHE A 127 3.91 -5.79 -5.69
CA PHE A 127 3.60 -5.05 -6.90
C PHE A 127 2.21 -5.40 -7.45
N VAL A 128 1.47 -4.37 -7.84
CA VAL A 128 0.29 -4.48 -8.70
C VAL A 128 0.49 -3.59 -9.93
N SER A 129 -0.38 -3.70 -10.93
CA SER A 129 -0.31 -2.87 -12.14
C SER A 129 -1.64 -2.19 -12.43
N VAL A 130 -1.54 -1.01 -13.04
CA VAL A 130 -2.67 -0.32 -13.65
C VAL A 130 -2.30 0.08 -15.08
N ASP A 131 -3.29 0.12 -15.97
CA ASP A 131 -3.06 0.50 -17.38
C ASP A 131 -2.81 2.01 -17.56
N ALA A 132 -3.25 2.82 -16.59
CA ALA A 132 -3.09 4.27 -16.62
C ALA A 132 -1.62 4.69 -16.46
N THR A 133 -1.18 5.69 -17.20
CA THR A 133 0.20 6.22 -17.21
C THR A 133 0.27 7.67 -16.74
N GLU A 134 -0.88 8.35 -16.68
CA GLU A 134 -1.02 9.72 -16.18
C GLU A 134 -1.49 9.73 -14.73
N ARG A 135 -1.05 10.74 -13.97
CA ARG A 135 -1.29 10.86 -12.53
C ARG A 135 -2.77 10.69 -12.16
N ASP A 136 -3.66 11.43 -12.80
CA ASP A 136 -5.08 11.44 -12.43
C ASP A 136 -5.75 10.10 -12.73
N GLY A 137 -5.33 9.44 -13.82
CA GLY A 137 -5.77 8.08 -14.16
C GLY A 137 -5.27 7.05 -13.14
N ILE A 138 -4.02 7.17 -12.69
CA ILE A 138 -3.44 6.30 -11.65
C ILE A 138 -4.20 6.49 -10.32
N LEU A 139 -4.42 7.74 -9.90
CA LEU A 139 -5.16 8.05 -8.67
C LEU A 139 -6.60 7.53 -8.73
N THR A 140 -7.27 7.70 -9.87
CA THR A 140 -8.62 7.17 -10.10
C THR A 140 -8.64 5.64 -9.97
N ALA A 141 -7.65 4.95 -10.55
CA ALA A 141 -7.54 3.50 -10.44
C ALA A 141 -7.29 3.05 -8.99
N LEU A 142 -6.42 3.73 -8.24
CA LEU A 142 -6.12 3.42 -6.83
C LEU A 142 -7.27 3.75 -5.86
N SER A 143 -8.16 4.68 -6.24
CA SER A 143 -9.37 5.01 -5.48
C SER A 143 -10.46 3.94 -5.61
N ASN A 144 -10.24 2.90 -6.43
CA ASN A 144 -11.01 1.67 -6.38
C ASN A 144 -10.25 0.66 -5.52
N ALA A 145 -10.81 0.30 -4.36
CA ALA A 145 -10.18 -0.65 -3.44
C ALA A 145 -9.86 -1.99 -4.11
N ALA A 146 -10.67 -2.46 -5.07
CA ALA A 146 -10.42 -3.73 -5.78
C ALA A 146 -9.17 -3.71 -6.68
N THR A 147 -8.61 -2.53 -6.96
CA THR A 147 -7.30 -2.41 -7.64
C THR A 147 -6.15 -2.77 -6.71
N ARG A 148 -6.26 -2.40 -5.43
CA ARG A 148 -5.18 -2.50 -4.44
C ARG A 148 -5.32 -3.73 -3.54
N ASP A 149 -6.54 -4.06 -3.18
CA ASP A 149 -6.91 -5.28 -2.49
C ASP A 149 -7.31 -6.30 -3.56
N ARG A 150 -6.59 -7.41 -3.58
CA ARG A 150 -6.70 -8.45 -4.61
C ARG A 150 -6.78 -9.79 -3.90
N TRP A 151 -7.97 -10.41 -3.88
CA TRP A 151 -8.21 -11.69 -3.20
C TRP A 151 -7.37 -12.84 -3.79
N ASP A 152 -6.97 -12.71 -5.06
CA ASP A 152 -6.19 -13.68 -5.82
C ASP A 152 -4.67 -13.55 -5.60
N MET A 153 -4.22 -12.55 -4.84
CA MET A 153 -2.82 -12.36 -4.53
C MET A 153 -2.49 -12.79 -3.10
N PRO A 154 -1.49 -13.67 -2.90
CA PRO A 154 -1.08 -14.07 -1.56
C PRO A 154 -0.55 -12.88 -0.77
N GLU A 155 -0.93 -12.80 0.49
CA GLU A 155 -0.45 -11.81 1.44
C GLU A 155 0.46 -12.47 2.46
N GLU A 156 1.70 -11.99 2.54
CA GLU A 156 2.63 -12.35 3.62
C GLU A 156 2.56 -11.29 4.71
N ARG A 157 2.07 -11.67 5.88
CA ARG A 157 2.09 -10.81 7.08
C ARG A 157 3.34 -11.10 7.89
N LEU A 158 4.03 -10.05 8.29
CA LEU A 158 5.21 -10.16 9.13
C LEU A 158 4.80 -10.19 10.60
N ALA A 159 5.61 -10.85 11.43
CA ALA A 159 5.33 -10.96 12.86
C ALA A 159 5.20 -9.56 13.48
N GLY A 160 4.02 -9.28 14.04
CA GLY A 160 3.71 -8.01 14.69
C GLY A 160 3.56 -8.18 16.20
N PRO A 161 3.42 -7.07 16.94
CA PRO A 161 3.03 -7.13 18.34
C PRO A 161 1.68 -7.86 18.45
N ALA A 162 1.44 -8.47 19.60
CA ALA A 162 0.18 -9.14 19.89
C ALA A 162 -0.99 -8.20 19.55
N LEU A 163 -2.00 -8.76 18.86
CA LEU A 163 -3.24 -8.06 18.58
C LEU A 163 -3.78 -7.49 19.89
N ALA A 164 -4.24 -6.23 19.86
CA ALA A 164 -4.76 -5.59 21.05
C ALA A 164 -5.90 -6.44 21.62
N GLY A 165 -5.66 -7.05 22.78
CA GLY A 165 -6.72 -7.67 23.57
C GLY A 165 -7.67 -6.59 24.09
N GLN A 166 -8.92 -6.94 24.36
CA GLN A 166 -9.84 -6.06 25.07
C GLN A 166 -9.22 -5.68 26.42
N ALA A 167 -8.83 -4.42 26.58
CA ALA A 167 -8.32 -3.93 27.85
C ALA A 167 -9.42 -4.11 28.92
N LYS A 168 -9.09 -4.81 30.02
CA LYS A 168 -10.06 -5.09 31.09
C LYS A 168 -10.49 -3.85 31.86
N GLU A 169 -9.63 -2.82 31.88
CA GLU A 169 -9.94 -1.48 32.40
C GLU A 169 -9.57 -0.44 31.35
N VAL A 170 -10.56 0.32 30.89
CA VAL A 170 -10.37 1.39 29.90
C VAL A 170 -10.22 2.71 30.64
N VAL A 171 -8.98 3.21 30.73
CA VAL A 171 -8.67 4.47 31.41
C VAL A 171 -8.77 5.66 30.45
N ARG A 172 -8.48 5.44 29.15
CA ARG A 172 -8.45 6.48 28.13
C ARG A 172 -8.83 5.93 26.75
N TRP A 173 -9.39 6.80 25.91
CA TRP A 173 -9.67 6.52 24.50
C TRP A 173 -8.68 7.24 23.59
N GLU A 174 -8.29 6.54 22.52
CA GLU A 174 -7.60 7.10 21.37
C GLU A 174 -8.57 7.19 20.19
N TYR A 175 -8.39 8.18 19.31
CA TYR A 175 -9.24 8.42 18.14
C TYR A 175 -8.39 8.53 16.87
N ALA A 176 -8.96 8.10 15.75
CA ALA A 176 -8.35 8.19 14.42
C ALA A 176 -9.41 8.34 13.34
N THR A 177 -9.00 8.74 12.15
CA THR A 177 -9.89 8.93 11.00
C THR A 177 -9.37 8.22 9.75
N ASP A 178 -10.29 7.78 8.91
CA ASP A 178 -10.04 7.29 7.55
C ASP A 178 -10.87 8.11 6.57
N VAL A 179 -10.24 8.70 5.55
CA VAL A 179 -10.93 9.52 4.52
C VAL A 179 -11.15 8.74 3.22
N ALA A 180 -10.72 7.49 3.17
CA ALA A 180 -10.70 6.67 1.96
C ALA A 180 -11.55 5.40 2.08
N ILE A 181 -12.35 5.28 3.14
CA ILE A 181 -13.34 4.19 3.27
C ILE A 181 -14.36 4.20 2.12
N SER A 182 -14.60 5.35 1.49
CA SER A 182 -15.46 5.45 0.29
C SER A 182 -14.91 4.70 -0.91
N ASP A 183 -13.60 4.44 -0.96
CA ASP A 183 -12.97 3.70 -2.06
C ASP A 183 -13.42 2.24 -2.07
N CYS A 184 -13.85 1.72 -0.91
CA CYS A 184 -14.44 0.40 -0.74
C CYS A 184 -15.91 0.33 -1.16
N LEU A 185 -16.56 1.48 -1.36
CA LEU A 185 -17.98 1.58 -1.72
C LEU A 185 -18.19 1.78 -3.23
N GLN A 186 -17.12 1.77 -4.02
CA GLN A 186 -17.20 1.88 -5.47
C GLN A 186 -17.83 0.61 -6.06
N PRO A 187 -18.79 0.74 -7.00
CA PRO A 187 -19.34 -0.42 -7.70
C PRO A 187 -18.25 -1.16 -8.51
N GLY A 188 -18.30 -2.49 -8.50
CA GLY A 188 -17.51 -3.34 -9.38
C GLY A 188 -17.94 -3.22 -10.84
N GLY A 189 -17.27 -3.97 -11.72
CA GLY A 189 -17.58 -3.98 -13.16
C GLY A 189 -18.98 -4.53 -13.50
N ASP A 190 -19.61 -5.23 -12.56
CA ASP A 190 -20.99 -5.73 -12.60
C ASP A 190 -22.01 -4.74 -12.01
N GLY A 191 -21.56 -3.55 -11.57
CA GLY A 191 -22.38 -2.53 -10.94
C GLY A 191 -22.76 -2.82 -9.48
N GLN A 192 -22.27 -3.92 -8.89
CA GLN A 192 -22.52 -4.25 -7.49
C GLN A 192 -21.40 -3.72 -6.60
N VAL A 193 -21.76 -3.17 -5.45
CA VAL A 193 -20.78 -2.85 -4.41
C VAL A 193 -20.39 -4.16 -3.75
N SER A 194 -19.13 -4.52 -3.91
CA SER A 194 -18.59 -5.71 -3.29
C SER A 194 -18.40 -5.48 -1.79
N SER A 195 -19.07 -6.25 -0.93
CA SER A 195 -18.94 -6.08 0.52
C SER A 195 -17.54 -6.43 1.04
N TRP A 196 -16.79 -7.26 0.30
CA TRP A 196 -15.52 -7.79 0.78
C TRP A 196 -14.44 -6.72 0.94
N THR A 197 -14.41 -5.68 0.10
CA THR A 197 -13.42 -4.59 0.19
C THR A 197 -13.67 -3.74 1.43
N LEU A 198 -14.94 -3.52 1.79
CA LEU A 198 -15.33 -2.85 3.02
C LEU A 198 -15.00 -3.72 4.25
N ASP A 199 -15.33 -5.01 4.20
CA ASP A 199 -15.02 -5.96 5.27
C ASP A 199 -13.50 -6.04 5.51
N ALA A 200 -12.71 -6.09 4.44
CA ALA A 200 -11.24 -6.07 4.51
C ALA A 200 -10.74 -4.77 5.15
N ALA A 201 -11.23 -3.62 4.70
CA ALA A 201 -10.85 -2.32 5.26
C ALA A 201 -11.20 -2.23 6.77
N LEU A 202 -12.41 -2.61 7.16
CA LEU A 202 -12.82 -2.61 8.57
C LEU A 202 -12.03 -3.63 9.41
N ALA A 203 -11.70 -4.79 8.84
CA ALA A 203 -10.84 -5.77 9.49
C ALA A 203 -9.40 -5.26 9.69
N HIS A 204 -8.87 -4.43 8.77
CA HIS A 204 -7.57 -3.77 8.96
C HIS A 204 -7.58 -2.90 10.22
N TRP A 205 -8.64 -2.12 10.44
CA TRP A 205 -8.82 -1.31 11.65
C TRP A 205 -9.04 -2.17 12.91
N GLY A 206 -10.00 -3.09 12.86
CA GLY A 206 -10.38 -3.94 13.99
C GLY A 206 -9.24 -4.81 14.53
N ARG A 207 -8.30 -5.21 13.68
CA ARG A 207 -7.08 -5.96 14.06
C ARG A 207 -6.25 -5.23 15.13
N TYR A 208 -6.28 -3.92 15.15
CA TYR A 208 -5.55 -3.08 16.11
C TYR A 208 -6.44 -2.53 17.22
N GLY A 209 -7.61 -3.16 17.42
CA GLY A 209 -8.59 -2.79 18.46
C GLY A 209 -9.40 -1.55 18.13
N TRP A 210 -9.32 -1.02 16.89
CA TRP A 210 -10.11 0.13 16.47
C TRP A 210 -11.55 -0.26 16.19
N GLU A 211 -12.47 0.50 16.77
CA GLU A 211 -13.91 0.39 16.60
C GLU A 211 -14.40 1.56 15.76
N LEU A 212 -15.21 1.28 14.73
CA LEU A 212 -15.89 2.31 13.95
C LEU A 212 -16.95 2.99 14.83
N VAL A 213 -16.88 4.32 14.92
CA VAL A 213 -17.80 5.14 15.74
C VAL A 213 -18.86 5.79 14.86
N SER A 214 -18.44 6.41 13.77
CA SER A 214 -19.32 7.15 12.86
C SER A 214 -18.71 7.27 11.48
N VAL A 215 -19.57 7.40 10.48
CA VAL A 215 -19.19 7.70 9.09
C VAL A 215 -19.98 8.93 8.67
N LEU A 216 -19.28 9.99 8.24
CA LEU A 216 -19.88 11.28 7.88
C LEU A 216 -19.43 11.70 6.49
N PRO A 217 -20.32 12.24 5.64
CA PRO A 217 -19.90 12.90 4.41
C PRO A 217 -19.20 14.23 4.75
N SER A 218 -18.12 14.54 4.03
CA SER A 218 -17.37 15.80 4.13
C SER A 218 -16.97 16.24 2.72
N GLY A 219 -17.79 17.12 2.11
CA GLY A 219 -17.60 17.53 0.71
C GLY A 219 -17.75 16.35 -0.24
N THR A 220 -16.71 16.08 -1.03
CA THR A 220 -16.65 14.93 -1.96
C THR A 220 -16.11 13.66 -1.32
N GLN A 221 -15.77 13.69 -0.03
CA GLN A 221 -15.16 12.57 0.69
C GLN A 221 -16.10 12.02 1.77
N THR A 222 -15.83 10.79 2.17
CA THR A 222 -16.46 10.16 3.34
C THR A 222 -15.41 9.97 4.42
N VAL A 223 -15.68 10.47 5.62
CA VAL A 223 -14.78 10.35 6.77
C VAL A 223 -15.34 9.34 7.75
N ALA A 224 -14.61 8.25 7.96
CA ALA A 224 -14.86 7.31 9.04
C ALA A 224 -14.05 7.70 10.28
N PHE A 225 -14.69 7.69 11.44
CA PHE A 225 -14.09 7.96 12.74
C PHE A 225 -13.99 6.66 13.52
N PHE A 226 -12.81 6.40 14.05
CA PHE A 226 -12.50 5.22 14.84
C PHE A 226 -12.06 5.61 16.23
N LYS A 227 -12.31 4.74 17.20
CA LYS A 227 -11.77 4.85 18.56
C LYS A 227 -11.21 3.51 19.02
N ARG A 228 -10.33 3.54 20.02
CA ARG A 228 -9.95 2.33 20.76
C ARG A 228 -9.57 2.62 22.21
N PRO A 229 -9.67 1.65 23.11
CA PRO A 229 -9.15 1.79 24.45
C PRO A 229 -7.62 1.82 24.43
N VAL A 230 -7.03 2.69 25.25
CA VAL A 230 -5.59 2.68 25.54
C VAL A 230 -5.40 1.88 26.83
N ALA A 231 -4.74 0.73 26.74
CA ALA A 231 -4.26 0.01 27.92
C ALA A 231 -3.09 0.78 28.54
N VAL A 232 -3.11 0.95 29.87
CA VAL A 232 -1.99 1.48 30.65
C VAL A 232 -1.11 0.31 31.08
#